data_AF-E1WXD4-F1
#
_entry.id   AF-E1WXD4-F1
#
_cell.length_a   1.000
_cell.length_b   1.000
_cell.length_c   1.000
_cell.angle_alpha   90.00
_cell.angle_beta   90.00
_cell.angle_gamma   90.00
#
_symmetry.space_group_name_H-M   'P 1'
#
loop_
_entity.id
_entity.type
_entity.pdbx_description
1 polymer ?
#
loop_
_entity_poly.entity_id
_entity_poly.type
_entity_poly.pdbx_seq_one_letter_code
_entity_poly.pdbx_strand_id
1 'polypeptide(L)'
;MSKFWTVFICLFTLISCGVKKNSRSESDLGTAYIEASLSSRTCNEEQREKIEGRIIALEEYLSRLSISSNMITKFDKSSESGNSSLISPLILSEKSMTGELDELEEFRDSNQELTLSTNDYQLYSQRIKKLRINFDRWSFHQCHLTSLIDNSAQELNDFIELEASFCTEDCFVKERLSKTLTAEEKREKTVNICSLFQRRNYCKVHYDIATIFDGEDEFIKENLKSAKVFFQKNIFGMSEGPLNIECQKNEKYEITIPIYSDQASAEVINAISQYWKRDDIELKFVNSVDGVRVVNISSGPSRVAINELQTIYLNSNVVGMERVKTIAHEFGHSLGFKDCYVEYYDSRSQELIYYELERDEGNLMCSLEYGHKIPDKYLDKIISQYCH
;
A
#
# COMPACT_ATOMS: atom_id res chain seq x y z
N MET A 1 46.69 45.44 31.68
CA MET A 1 45.61 44.54 32.14
C MET A 1 44.31 45.24 31.81
N SER A 2 43.36 44.78 30.99
CA SER A 2 42.97 43.49 30.44
C SER A 2 42.30 43.80 29.09
N LYS A 3 42.61 43.05 28.02
CA LYS A 3 41.89 43.16 26.74
C LYS A 3 40.90 42.00 26.66
N PHE A 4 39.62 42.34 26.76
CA PHE A 4 38.49 41.42 26.55
C PHE A 4 38.48 40.98 25.09
N TRP A 5 38.63 39.67 24.86
CA TRP A 5 38.48 39.03 23.56
C TRP A 5 37.01 38.67 23.38
N THR A 6 36.32 39.38 22.50
CA THR A 6 34.97 39.05 22.06
C THR A 6 35.06 37.93 21.03
N VAL A 7 34.73 36.70 21.43
CA VAL A 7 34.59 35.57 20.51
C VAL A 7 33.24 35.72 19.81
N PHE A 8 33.31 36.10 18.54
CA PHE A 8 32.17 36.13 17.62
C PHE A 8 31.84 34.68 17.25
N ILE A 9 30.78 34.13 17.84
CA ILE A 9 30.21 32.84 17.44
C ILE A 9 29.42 33.09 16.15
N CYS A 10 30.07 32.87 15.01
CA CYS A 10 29.38 32.78 13.72
C CYS A 10 28.48 31.54 13.74
N LEU A 11 27.16 31.79 13.89
CA LEU A 11 26.12 30.83 13.56
C LEU A 11 26.26 30.48 12.07
N PHE A 12 26.89 29.35 11.76
CA PHE A 12 26.78 28.73 10.45
C PHE A 12 25.34 28.23 10.30
N THR A 13 24.51 29.00 9.61
CA THR A 13 23.31 28.49 8.98
C THR A 13 23.73 27.46 7.94
N LEU A 14 23.71 26.18 8.33
CA LEU A 14 23.76 25.06 7.40
C LEU A 14 22.50 25.15 6.52
N ILE A 15 22.58 25.92 5.44
CA ILE A 15 21.67 25.81 4.31
C ILE A 15 21.90 24.38 3.78
N SER A 16 21.02 23.48 4.20
CA SER A 16 20.89 22.13 3.67
C SER A 16 20.52 22.25 2.20
N CYS A 17 21.54 22.38 1.34
CA CYS A 17 21.40 22.09 -0.07
C CYS A 17 20.97 20.62 -0.15
N GLY A 18 19.69 20.38 -0.41
CA GLY A 18 19.12 19.05 -0.57
C GLY A 18 20.04 18.24 -1.49
N VAL A 19 20.65 17.20 -0.92
CA VAL A 19 21.51 16.30 -1.66
C VAL A 19 20.64 15.67 -2.75
N LYS A 20 20.79 16.13 -4.00
CA LYS A 20 20.24 15.41 -5.16
C LYS A 20 20.73 13.97 -5.07
N LYS A 21 19.81 13.01 -5.15
CA LYS A 21 20.09 11.56 -5.12
C LYS A 21 21.34 11.25 -5.95
N ASN A 22 22.39 10.76 -5.29
CA ASN A 22 23.65 10.33 -5.90
C ASN A 22 23.75 8.78 -5.92
N SER A 23 22.61 8.09 -5.91
CA SER A 23 22.51 6.64 -5.62
C SER A 23 22.54 5.72 -6.85
N ARG A 24 22.71 6.21 -8.09
CA ARG A 24 22.47 5.37 -9.28
C ARG A 24 23.75 4.75 -9.84
N SER A 25 23.82 3.42 -9.95
CA SER A 25 24.56 2.81 -11.06
C SER A 25 23.69 3.01 -12.30
N GLU A 26 24.06 3.97 -13.15
CA GLU A 26 23.28 4.35 -14.33
C GLU A 26 23.08 3.19 -15.33
N SER A 27 23.93 2.16 -15.31
CA SER A 27 23.89 1.04 -16.25
C SER A 27 22.66 0.14 -16.06
N ASP A 28 22.33 -0.22 -14.83
CA ASP A 28 21.34 -1.26 -14.56
C ASP A 28 19.93 -0.67 -14.61
N LEU A 29 19.78 0.56 -14.10
CA LEU A 29 18.57 1.37 -14.24
C LEU A 29 18.28 1.73 -15.70
N GLY A 30 19.30 2.06 -16.49
CA GLY A 30 19.14 2.32 -17.92
C GLY A 30 18.59 1.09 -18.64
N THR A 31 19.12 -0.09 -18.33
CA THR A 31 18.66 -1.35 -18.90
C THR A 31 17.24 -1.68 -18.47
N ALA A 32 16.95 -1.63 -17.16
CA ALA A 32 15.60 -1.88 -16.63
C ALA A 32 14.57 -0.89 -17.19
N TYR A 33 14.94 0.39 -17.35
CA TYR A 33 14.07 1.40 -17.95
C TYR A 33 13.82 1.14 -19.43
N ILE A 34 14.84 0.74 -20.19
CA ILE A 34 14.70 0.35 -21.59
C ILE A 34 13.78 -0.86 -21.70
N GLU A 35 14.00 -1.90 -20.89
CA GLU A 35 13.16 -3.11 -20.86
C GLU A 35 11.71 -2.77 -20.50
N ALA A 36 11.48 -2.02 -19.42
CA ALA A 36 10.14 -1.59 -19.04
C ALA A 36 9.49 -0.69 -20.08
N SER A 37 10.25 0.18 -20.76
CA SER A 37 9.74 1.01 -21.85
C SER A 37 9.35 0.17 -23.07
N LEU A 38 10.15 -0.84 -23.43
CA LEU A 38 9.84 -1.78 -24.49
C LEU A 38 8.58 -2.59 -24.17
N SER A 39 8.48 -3.11 -22.95
CA SER A 39 7.27 -3.81 -22.47
C SER A 39 6.04 -2.89 -22.41
N SER A 40 6.22 -1.63 -22.02
CA SER A 40 5.12 -0.66 -21.94
C SER A 40 4.61 -0.19 -23.30
N ARG A 41 5.43 -0.23 -24.35
CA ARG A 41 5.02 0.19 -25.71
C ARG A 41 3.93 -0.69 -26.30
N THR A 42 3.97 -1.97 -26.00
CA THR A 42 2.98 -2.93 -26.49
C THR A 42 1.88 -3.16 -25.47
N CYS A 43 2.05 -2.71 -24.23
CA CYS A 43 1.20 -3.04 -23.08
C CYS A 43 0.89 -4.55 -22.95
N ASN A 44 1.71 -5.40 -23.58
CA ASN A 44 1.40 -6.81 -23.82
C ASN A 44 -0.05 -7.06 -24.29
N GLU A 45 -0.53 -6.27 -25.26
CA GLU A 45 -1.93 -6.25 -25.69
C GLU A 45 -2.48 -7.64 -26.05
N GLU A 46 -1.72 -8.46 -26.79
CA GLU A 46 -2.13 -9.83 -27.16
C GLU A 46 -2.33 -10.72 -25.92
N GLN A 47 -1.36 -10.76 -25.00
CA GLN A 47 -1.47 -11.53 -23.76
C GLN A 47 -2.59 -11.01 -22.86
N ARG A 48 -2.72 -9.68 -22.76
CA ARG A 48 -3.76 -9.01 -21.98
C ARG A 48 -5.15 -9.40 -22.48
N GLU A 49 -5.41 -9.26 -23.78
CA GLU A 49 -6.70 -9.63 -24.40
C GLU A 49 -7.01 -11.11 -24.20
N LYS A 50 -6.00 -11.97 -24.31
CA LYS A 50 -6.14 -13.41 -24.07
C LYS A 50 -6.55 -13.72 -22.62
N ILE A 51 -5.88 -13.12 -21.64
CA ILE A 51 -6.20 -13.31 -20.21
C ILE A 51 -7.57 -12.73 -19.90
N GLU A 52 -7.86 -11.51 -20.39
CA GLU A 52 -9.15 -10.85 -20.18
C GLU A 52 -10.31 -11.68 -20.75
N GLY A 53 -10.17 -12.20 -21.97
CA GLY A 53 -11.20 -13.04 -22.59
C GLY A 53 -11.50 -14.30 -21.77
N ARG A 54 -10.48 -14.91 -21.15
CA ARG A 54 -10.66 -16.06 -20.24
C ARG A 54 -11.37 -15.66 -18.94
N ILE A 55 -11.02 -14.52 -18.35
CA ILE A 55 -11.70 -13.99 -17.16
C ILE A 55 -13.17 -13.71 -17.46
N ILE A 56 -13.48 -13.04 -18.58
CA ILE A 56 -14.86 -12.75 -19.00
C ILE A 56 -15.64 -14.07 -19.18
N ALA A 57 -15.06 -15.09 -19.79
CA ALA A 57 -15.71 -16.39 -19.95
C ALA A 57 -16.04 -17.06 -18.60
N LEU A 58 -15.17 -16.93 -17.59
CA LEU A 58 -15.42 -17.40 -16.23
C LEU A 58 -16.53 -16.59 -15.53
N GLU A 59 -16.54 -15.26 -15.69
CA GLU A 59 -17.60 -14.37 -15.17
C GLU A 59 -18.97 -14.70 -15.79
N GLU A 60 -19.01 -14.91 -17.10
CA GLU A 60 -20.21 -15.36 -17.82
C GLU A 60 -20.67 -16.75 -17.38
N TYR A 61 -19.74 -17.69 -17.16
CA TYR A 61 -20.06 -18.99 -16.59
C TYR A 61 -20.68 -18.85 -15.20
N LEU A 62 -20.06 -18.07 -14.32
CA LEU A 62 -20.55 -17.82 -12.96
C LEU A 62 -21.97 -17.23 -12.97
N SER A 63 -22.26 -16.32 -13.91
CA SER A 63 -23.60 -15.71 -14.05
C SER A 63 -24.71 -16.70 -14.46
N ARG A 64 -24.34 -17.82 -15.09
CA ARG A 64 -25.27 -18.88 -15.53
C ARG A 64 -25.48 -19.97 -14.48
N LEU A 65 -24.62 -20.05 -13.48
CA LEU A 65 -24.74 -21.04 -12.43
C LEU A 65 -26.00 -20.79 -11.58
N SER A 66 -26.72 -21.88 -11.30
CA SER A 66 -27.83 -21.87 -10.36
C SER A 66 -27.35 -22.33 -8.99
N ILE A 67 -27.82 -21.66 -7.93
CA ILE A 67 -27.50 -22.05 -6.56
C ILE A 67 -28.55 -23.07 -6.11
N SER A 68 -28.11 -24.27 -5.72
CA SER A 68 -29.03 -25.26 -5.15
C SER A 68 -29.60 -24.71 -3.83
N SER A 69 -30.92 -24.48 -3.77
CA SER A 69 -31.57 -23.78 -2.65
C SER A 69 -31.67 -24.59 -1.34
N ASN A 70 -30.90 -25.67 -1.22
CA ASN A 70 -31.00 -26.58 -0.08
C ASN A 70 -30.09 -26.09 1.06
N MET A 71 -30.74 -25.54 2.09
CA MET A 71 -30.20 -25.08 3.38
C MET A 71 -29.32 -23.82 3.35
N ILE A 72 -29.94 -22.71 3.77
CA ILE A 72 -29.25 -21.56 4.37
C ILE A 72 -28.78 -21.99 5.76
N THR A 73 -27.70 -22.77 5.85
CA THR A 73 -26.95 -22.88 7.10
C THR A 73 -26.23 -21.56 7.35
N LYS A 74 -26.42 -20.98 8.54
CA LYS A 74 -25.68 -19.78 8.98
C LYS A 74 -24.18 -20.04 8.78
N PHE A 75 -23.58 -19.27 7.89
CA PHE A 75 -22.15 -19.31 7.63
C PHE A 75 -21.44 -18.80 8.89
N ASP A 76 -20.86 -19.70 9.67
CA ASP A 76 -19.89 -19.32 10.70
C ASP A 76 -18.61 -18.91 9.98
N LYS A 77 -18.32 -17.60 9.99
CA LYS A 77 -17.15 -16.95 9.37
C LYS A 77 -15.79 -17.37 9.99
N SER A 78 -15.71 -18.51 10.68
CA SER A 78 -14.70 -18.73 11.72
C SER A 78 -13.64 -19.80 11.44
N SER A 79 -13.50 -20.39 10.25
CA SER A 79 -12.58 -21.55 10.10
C SER A 79 -11.60 -21.60 8.93
N GLU A 80 -11.48 -20.58 8.08
CA GLU A 80 -10.40 -20.52 7.06
C GLU A 80 -9.30 -19.51 7.40
N SER A 81 -9.01 -19.28 8.68
CA SER A 81 -7.72 -18.68 9.09
C SER A 81 -6.61 -19.73 9.17
N GLY A 82 -6.54 -20.62 8.18
CA GLY A 82 -5.52 -21.65 8.07
C GLY A 82 -4.15 -21.03 7.81
N ASN A 83 -3.44 -20.66 8.87
CA ASN A 83 -1.98 -20.58 8.97
C ASN A 83 -1.17 -19.94 7.82
N SER A 84 -1.73 -19.03 7.03
CA SER A 84 -0.91 -18.16 6.17
C SER A 84 -0.57 -16.87 6.92
N SER A 85 0.14 -16.99 8.05
CA SER A 85 0.85 -15.85 8.69
C SER A 85 2.11 -15.49 7.88
N LEU A 86 1.94 -15.43 6.56
CA LEU A 86 2.94 -15.02 5.60
C LEU A 86 2.20 -14.12 4.60
N ILE A 87 2.10 -12.82 4.90
CA ILE A 87 2.32 -11.66 4.01
C ILE A 87 3.47 -12.00 3.04
N SER A 88 3.16 -12.93 2.16
CA SER A 88 3.86 -13.07 0.91
C SER A 88 3.42 -11.86 0.09
N PRO A 89 4.36 -11.17 -0.56
CA PRO A 89 3.97 -10.19 -1.56
C PRO A 89 2.98 -10.83 -2.51
N LEU A 90 1.99 -10.05 -2.94
CA LEU A 90 1.19 -10.43 -4.08
C LEU A 90 2.07 -10.26 -5.31
N ILE A 91 2.51 -11.39 -5.86
CA ILE A 91 3.30 -11.45 -7.09
C ILE A 91 2.33 -11.53 -8.27
N LEU A 92 2.29 -10.46 -9.04
CA LEU A 92 1.45 -10.32 -10.22
C LEU A 92 2.31 -10.49 -11.48
N SER A 93 2.10 -11.62 -12.16
CA SER A 93 2.78 -11.95 -13.40
C SER A 93 1.83 -12.68 -14.35
N GLU A 94 2.17 -12.71 -15.64
CA GLU A 94 1.43 -13.49 -16.64
C GLU A 94 1.24 -14.94 -16.19
N LYS A 95 2.33 -15.54 -15.69
CA LYS A 95 2.35 -16.91 -15.19
C LYS A 95 1.42 -17.10 -13.99
N SER A 96 1.44 -16.16 -13.04
CA SER A 96 0.59 -16.19 -11.84
C SER A 96 -0.90 -16.16 -12.22
N MET A 97 -1.31 -15.24 -13.10
CA MET A 97 -2.71 -15.15 -13.54
C MET A 97 -3.13 -16.34 -14.41
N THR A 98 -2.26 -16.82 -15.29
CA THR A 98 -2.54 -17.99 -16.14
C THR A 98 -2.72 -19.24 -15.29
N GLY A 99 -1.88 -19.44 -14.26
CA GLY A 99 -2.04 -20.55 -13.31
C GLY A 99 -3.37 -20.52 -12.57
N GLU A 100 -3.76 -19.36 -12.01
CA GLU A 100 -5.06 -19.20 -11.34
C GLU A 100 -6.23 -19.44 -12.32
N LEU A 101 -6.11 -18.96 -13.56
CA LEU A 101 -7.10 -19.24 -14.61
C LEU A 101 -7.22 -20.73 -14.91
N ASP A 102 -6.10 -21.43 -15.07
CA ASP A 102 -6.08 -22.86 -15.36
C ASP A 102 -6.79 -23.65 -14.23
N GLU A 103 -6.53 -23.30 -12.97
CA GLU A 103 -7.22 -23.90 -11.80
C GLU A 103 -8.74 -23.62 -11.79
N LEU A 104 -9.14 -22.37 -12.08
CA LEU A 104 -10.56 -21.99 -12.10
C LEU A 104 -11.30 -22.62 -13.29
N GLU A 105 -10.64 -22.79 -14.43
CA GLU A 105 -11.19 -23.49 -15.59
C GLU A 105 -11.26 -25.01 -15.36
N GLU A 106 -10.27 -25.62 -14.71
CA GLU A 106 -10.34 -27.03 -14.29
C GLU A 106 -11.50 -27.25 -13.31
N PHE A 107 -11.71 -26.33 -12.36
CA PHE A 107 -12.88 -26.36 -11.48
C PHE A 107 -14.19 -26.26 -12.27
N ARG A 108 -14.30 -25.36 -13.25
CA ARG A 108 -15.46 -25.26 -14.15
C ARG A 108 -15.69 -26.57 -14.89
N ASP A 109 -14.65 -27.13 -15.50
CA ASP A 109 -14.76 -28.29 -16.38
C ASP A 109 -15.06 -29.58 -15.60
N SER A 110 -14.64 -29.66 -14.33
CA SER A 110 -14.96 -30.73 -13.40
C SER A 110 -16.39 -30.64 -12.85
N ASN A 111 -16.98 -29.44 -12.80
CA ASN A 111 -18.32 -29.17 -12.31
C ASN A 111 -19.28 -28.85 -13.47
N GLN A 112 -19.47 -29.81 -14.39
CA GLN A 112 -20.35 -29.64 -15.55
C GLN A 112 -21.84 -29.46 -15.17
N GLU A 113 -22.22 -29.81 -13.94
CA GLU A 113 -23.56 -29.57 -13.42
C GLU A 113 -23.73 -28.08 -13.11
N LEU A 114 -24.78 -27.45 -13.66
CA LEU A 114 -25.13 -26.03 -13.43
C LEU A 114 -25.59 -25.71 -11.99
N THR A 115 -25.35 -26.61 -11.05
CA THR A 115 -25.76 -26.53 -9.64
C THR A 115 -24.56 -26.71 -8.74
N LEU A 116 -24.09 -25.62 -8.13
CA LEU A 116 -23.08 -25.66 -7.06
C LEU A 116 -23.75 -25.61 -5.68
N SER A 117 -23.00 -26.03 -4.67
CA SER A 117 -23.32 -25.68 -3.28
C SER A 117 -23.16 -24.15 -3.10
N THR A 118 -23.88 -23.58 -2.13
CA THR A 118 -23.74 -22.14 -1.82
C THR A 118 -22.30 -21.77 -1.47
N ASN A 119 -21.58 -22.63 -0.76
CA ASN A 119 -20.21 -22.39 -0.32
C ASN A 119 -19.25 -22.40 -1.52
N ASP A 120 -19.36 -23.40 -2.40
CA ASP A 120 -18.52 -23.51 -3.59
C ASP A 120 -18.76 -22.33 -4.54
N TYR A 121 -20.02 -21.94 -4.74
CA TYR A 121 -20.36 -20.76 -5.54
C TYR A 121 -19.72 -19.50 -4.97
N GLN A 122 -19.78 -19.30 -3.64
CA GLN A 122 -19.19 -18.13 -2.98
C GLN A 122 -17.66 -18.13 -3.10
N LEU A 123 -17.00 -19.25 -2.82
CA LEU A 123 -15.56 -19.37 -2.93
C LEU A 123 -15.09 -19.14 -4.38
N TYR A 124 -15.75 -19.77 -5.34
CA TYR A 124 -15.45 -19.62 -6.76
C TYR A 124 -15.69 -18.18 -7.24
N SER A 125 -16.81 -17.57 -6.85
CA SER A 125 -17.10 -16.16 -7.13
C SER A 125 -16.04 -15.22 -6.54
N GLN A 126 -15.59 -15.47 -5.32
CA GLN A 126 -14.55 -14.68 -4.66
C GLN A 126 -13.20 -14.82 -5.38
N ARG A 127 -12.81 -16.03 -5.78
CA ARG A 127 -11.57 -16.25 -6.54
C ARG A 127 -11.61 -15.54 -7.90
N ILE A 128 -12.71 -15.65 -8.65
CA ILE A 128 -12.89 -14.93 -9.93
C ILE A 128 -12.77 -13.41 -9.72
N LYS A 129 -13.46 -12.86 -8.71
CA LYS A 129 -13.37 -11.42 -8.40
C LYS A 129 -11.95 -10.99 -8.03
N LYS A 130 -11.25 -11.79 -7.23
CA LYS A 130 -9.84 -11.52 -6.85
C LYS A 130 -8.92 -11.57 -8.06
N LEU A 131 -9.10 -12.56 -8.93
CA LEU A 131 -8.36 -12.66 -10.19
C LEU A 131 -8.64 -11.44 -11.08
N ARG A 132 -9.89 -10.98 -11.18
CA ARG A 132 -10.24 -9.76 -11.93
C ARG A 132 -9.51 -8.53 -11.40
N ILE A 133 -9.52 -8.31 -10.09
CA ILE A 133 -8.80 -7.19 -9.45
C ILE A 133 -7.30 -7.28 -9.74
N ASN A 134 -6.71 -8.46 -9.57
CA ASN A 134 -5.29 -8.70 -9.84
C ASN A 134 -4.93 -8.44 -11.31
N PHE A 135 -5.78 -8.88 -12.23
CA PHE A 135 -5.62 -8.65 -13.66
C PHE A 135 -5.75 -7.18 -14.03
N ASP A 136 -6.78 -6.48 -13.53
CA ASP A 136 -6.98 -5.05 -13.81
C ASP A 136 -5.77 -4.24 -13.31
N ARG A 137 -5.24 -4.57 -12.12
CA ARG A 137 -3.99 -3.96 -11.60
C ARG A 137 -2.79 -4.30 -12.49
N TRP A 138 -2.54 -5.57 -12.76
CA TRP A 138 -1.40 -6.00 -13.59
C TRP A 138 -1.44 -5.35 -14.97
N SER A 139 -2.59 -5.40 -15.65
CA SER A 139 -2.78 -4.88 -17.00
C SER A 139 -2.63 -3.35 -17.06
N PHE A 140 -3.13 -2.63 -16.05
CA PHE A 140 -2.87 -1.21 -15.90
C PHE A 140 -1.36 -0.92 -15.84
N HIS A 141 -0.62 -1.66 -15.01
CA HIS A 141 0.81 -1.45 -14.87
C HIS A 141 1.62 -1.87 -16.08
N GLN A 142 1.16 -2.82 -16.91
CA GLN A 142 1.87 -3.18 -18.13
C GLN A 142 2.12 -1.96 -19.03
N CYS A 143 1.19 -0.99 -19.07
CA CYS A 143 1.37 0.26 -19.81
C CYS A 143 2.21 1.33 -19.09
N HIS A 144 2.51 1.12 -17.81
CA HIS A 144 3.10 2.12 -16.93
C HIS A 144 4.32 1.60 -16.16
N LEU A 145 4.99 0.54 -16.62
CA LEU A 145 6.09 -0.10 -15.88
C LEU A 145 7.23 0.87 -15.56
N THR A 146 7.47 1.86 -16.43
CA THR A 146 8.50 2.87 -16.20
C THR A 146 8.24 3.73 -14.95
N SER A 147 6.98 3.94 -14.55
CA SER A 147 6.67 4.68 -13.33
C SER A 147 7.00 3.88 -12.07
N LEU A 148 6.98 2.55 -12.15
CA LEU A 148 7.30 1.66 -11.04
C LEU A 148 8.80 1.50 -10.79
N ILE A 149 9.64 1.83 -11.78
CA ILE A 149 11.10 1.78 -11.65
C ILE A 149 11.65 3.01 -10.91
N ASP A 150 11.03 4.18 -11.05
CA ASP A 150 11.60 5.45 -10.58
C ASP A 150 11.16 5.86 -9.15
N ASN A 151 10.27 5.08 -8.52
CA ASN A 151 9.49 5.51 -7.34
C ASN A 151 10.11 5.25 -5.96
N SER A 152 11.43 5.09 -5.84
CA SER A 152 12.10 4.64 -4.60
C SER A 152 11.61 3.31 -4.03
N ALA A 153 10.80 2.60 -4.80
CA ALA A 153 10.14 1.38 -4.38
C ALA A 153 11.14 0.21 -4.29
N GLN A 154 12.24 0.26 -5.05
CA GLN A 154 13.34 -0.68 -4.90
C GLN A 154 14.04 -0.52 -3.53
N GLU A 155 14.39 0.70 -3.11
CA GLU A 155 15.01 0.90 -1.80
C GLU A 155 14.07 0.54 -0.65
N LEU A 156 12.76 0.72 -0.83
CA LEU A 156 11.74 0.29 0.13
C LEU A 156 11.63 -1.24 0.17
N ASN A 157 11.66 -1.91 -0.98
CA ASN A 157 11.70 -3.36 -1.03
C ASN A 157 12.96 -3.93 -0.37
N ASP A 158 14.12 -3.36 -0.70
CA ASP A 158 15.39 -3.72 -0.07
C ASP A 158 15.33 -3.55 1.44
N PHE A 159 14.67 -2.47 1.90
CA PHE A 159 14.38 -2.24 3.31
C PHE A 159 13.47 -3.31 3.89
N ILE A 160 12.35 -3.64 3.25
CA ILE A 160 11.42 -4.68 3.70
C ILE A 160 12.12 -6.04 3.82
N GLU A 161 12.90 -6.45 2.82
CA GLU A 161 13.59 -7.73 2.82
C GLU A 161 14.69 -7.82 3.90
N LEU A 162 15.46 -6.74 4.06
CA LEU A 162 16.46 -6.66 5.12
C LEU A 162 15.81 -6.57 6.50
N GLU A 163 14.73 -5.81 6.66
CA GLU A 163 14.01 -5.71 7.93
C GLU A 163 13.44 -7.07 8.34
N ALA A 164 12.80 -7.80 7.42
CA ALA A 164 12.29 -9.16 7.68
C ALA A 164 13.39 -10.15 8.10
N SER A 165 14.64 -9.90 7.71
CA SER A 165 15.79 -10.75 8.03
C SER A 165 16.53 -10.35 9.31
N PHE A 166 16.60 -9.06 9.62
CA PHE A 166 17.50 -8.51 10.66
C PHE A 166 16.80 -7.77 11.80
N CYS A 167 15.53 -7.42 11.63
CA CYS A 167 14.79 -6.70 12.66
C CYS A 167 14.34 -7.64 13.78
N THR A 168 14.55 -7.19 15.02
CA THR A 168 14.20 -7.96 16.22
C THR A 168 13.00 -7.38 16.96
N GLU A 169 12.74 -6.08 16.83
CA GLU A 169 11.69 -5.36 17.57
C GLU A 169 11.08 -4.25 16.70
N ASP A 170 9.77 -4.01 16.83
CA ASP A 170 9.03 -2.93 16.16
C ASP A 170 9.09 -2.99 14.62
N CYS A 171 9.28 -4.16 14.01
CA CYS A 171 9.45 -4.29 12.56
C CYS A 171 8.17 -3.91 11.79
N PHE A 172 8.28 -3.24 10.64
CA PHE A 172 7.09 -3.04 9.79
C PHE A 172 6.57 -4.35 9.22
N VAL A 173 7.49 -5.26 8.88
CA VAL A 173 7.15 -6.61 8.45
C VAL A 173 7.54 -7.56 9.57
N LYS A 174 6.54 -8.06 10.30
CA LYS A 174 6.75 -8.99 11.42
C LYS A 174 7.07 -10.41 10.96
N GLU A 175 6.77 -10.72 9.72
CA GLU A 175 6.91 -12.07 9.18
C GLU A 175 8.24 -12.23 8.47
N ARG A 176 8.87 -13.37 8.73
CA ARG A 176 10.13 -13.72 8.08
C ARG A 176 9.85 -14.17 6.67
N LEU A 177 10.49 -13.51 5.71
CA LEU A 177 10.58 -14.03 4.35
C LEU A 177 11.31 -15.39 4.40
N SER A 178 10.78 -16.37 3.67
CA SER A 178 11.38 -17.71 3.56
C SER A 178 12.71 -17.70 2.81
N LYS A 179 12.98 -16.63 2.04
CA LYS A 179 14.20 -16.46 1.25
C LYS A 179 15.36 -15.99 2.15
N THR A 180 16.41 -16.81 2.22
CA THR A 180 17.69 -16.39 2.80
C THR A 180 18.44 -15.51 1.79
N LEU A 181 18.85 -14.32 2.21
CA LEU A 181 19.64 -13.40 1.37
C LEU A 181 21.07 -13.90 1.25
N THR A 182 21.58 -13.97 0.02
CA THR A 182 23.01 -14.20 -0.25
C THR A 182 23.85 -13.02 0.24
N ALA A 183 25.15 -13.23 0.45
CA ALA A 183 26.06 -12.15 0.88
C ALA A 183 26.09 -10.98 -0.12
N GLU A 184 26.00 -11.27 -1.41
CA GLU A 184 25.93 -10.24 -2.47
C GLU A 184 24.62 -9.44 -2.40
N GLU A 185 23.48 -10.11 -2.24
CA GLU A 185 22.19 -9.44 -2.06
C GLU A 185 22.17 -8.59 -0.77
N LYS A 186 22.65 -9.14 0.36
CA LYS A 186 22.75 -8.39 1.63
C LYS A 186 23.53 -7.10 1.43
N ARG A 187 24.70 -7.18 0.77
CA ARG A 187 25.54 -6.03 0.47
C ARG A 187 24.84 -5.02 -0.43
N GLU A 188 24.28 -5.47 -1.55
CA GLU A 188 23.61 -4.58 -2.52
C GLU A 188 22.45 -3.82 -1.87
N LYS A 189 21.58 -4.55 -1.17
CA LYS A 189 20.40 -4.00 -0.49
C LYS A 189 20.79 -3.01 0.61
N THR A 190 21.80 -3.35 1.42
CA THR A 190 22.29 -2.46 2.49
C THR A 190 22.85 -1.17 1.92
N VAL A 191 23.62 -1.26 0.83
CA VAL A 191 24.18 -0.10 0.12
C VAL A 191 23.06 0.77 -0.47
N ASN A 192 22.02 0.16 -1.06
CA ASN A 192 20.87 0.88 -1.61
C ASN A 192 20.15 1.67 -0.51
N ILE A 193 19.84 1.03 0.62
CA ILE A 193 19.20 1.69 1.77
C ILE A 193 20.08 2.81 2.34
N CYS A 194 21.36 2.53 2.61
CA CYS A 194 22.31 3.53 3.13
C CYS A 194 22.39 4.76 2.20
N SER A 195 22.28 4.53 0.88
CA SER A 195 22.38 5.59 -0.13
C SER A 195 21.20 6.57 -0.15
N LEU A 196 20.11 6.27 0.59
CA LEU A 196 19.04 7.23 0.85
C LEU A 196 19.53 8.44 1.67
N PHE A 197 20.57 8.25 2.49
CA PHE A 197 21.06 9.26 3.44
C PHE A 197 22.53 9.63 3.22
N GLN A 198 23.30 8.75 2.56
CA GLN A 198 24.75 8.91 2.35
C GLN A 198 25.11 8.72 0.88
N ARG A 199 26.35 9.02 0.50
CA ARG A 199 26.85 8.74 -0.86
C ARG A 199 27.02 7.23 -1.05
N ARG A 200 26.61 6.67 -2.19
CA ARG A 200 26.71 5.22 -2.48
C ARG A 200 28.13 4.65 -2.27
N ASN A 201 29.17 5.37 -2.68
CA ASN A 201 30.56 4.94 -2.48
C ASN A 201 30.96 4.86 -1.00
N TYR A 202 30.45 5.78 -0.18
CA TYR A 202 30.64 5.73 1.28
C TYR A 202 29.99 4.46 1.83
N CYS A 203 28.73 4.20 1.47
CA CYS A 203 28.01 3.01 1.90
C CYS A 203 28.73 1.71 1.52
N LYS A 204 29.23 1.60 0.28
CA LYS A 204 30.00 0.44 -0.19
C LYS A 204 31.24 0.21 0.69
N VAL A 205 32.07 1.24 0.83
CA VAL A 205 33.32 1.15 1.60
C VAL A 205 33.05 0.80 3.07
N HIS A 206 32.05 1.44 3.69
CA HIS A 206 31.74 1.19 5.09
C HIS A 206 31.13 -0.20 5.32
N TYR A 207 30.31 -0.70 4.40
CA TYR A 207 29.83 -2.08 4.45
C TYR A 207 30.99 -3.08 4.33
N ASP A 208 31.89 -2.86 3.37
CA ASP A 208 33.05 -3.74 3.16
C ASP A 208 33.98 -3.75 4.38
N ILE A 209 34.21 -2.59 5.00
CA ILE A 209 34.95 -2.48 6.26
C ILE A 209 34.23 -3.24 7.38
N ALA A 210 32.92 -3.04 7.55
CA ALA A 210 32.14 -3.74 8.57
C ALA A 210 32.23 -5.26 8.39
N THR A 211 32.17 -5.75 7.16
CA THR A 211 32.32 -7.18 6.82
C THR A 211 33.70 -7.71 7.23
N ILE A 212 34.78 -6.95 6.99
CA ILE A 212 36.16 -7.34 7.38
C ILE A 212 36.32 -7.48 8.90
N PHE A 213 35.56 -6.70 9.68
CA PHE A 213 35.62 -6.68 11.13
C PHE A 213 34.46 -7.44 11.81
N ASP A 214 33.76 -8.32 11.08
CA ASP A 214 32.63 -9.11 11.58
C ASP A 214 31.48 -8.25 12.19
N GLY A 215 31.33 -7.01 11.73
CA GLY A 215 30.30 -6.05 12.18
C GLY A 215 29.23 -5.74 11.15
N GLU A 216 29.01 -6.63 10.17
CA GLU A 216 28.06 -6.42 9.08
C GLU A 216 26.61 -6.28 9.58
N ASP A 217 26.20 -7.09 10.54
CA ASP A 217 24.84 -7.12 11.07
C ASP A 217 24.50 -5.84 11.84
N GLU A 218 25.43 -5.34 12.65
CA GLU A 218 25.30 -4.04 13.34
C GLU A 218 25.14 -2.91 12.33
N PHE A 219 25.97 -2.88 11.28
CA PHE A 219 25.89 -1.87 10.24
C PHE A 219 24.54 -1.92 9.49
N ILE A 220 24.02 -3.11 9.20
CA ILE A 220 22.69 -3.30 8.60
C ILE A 220 21.61 -2.72 9.53
N LYS A 221 21.62 -3.09 10.81
CA LYS A 221 20.63 -2.62 11.80
C LYS A 221 20.63 -1.10 11.96
N GLU A 222 21.80 -0.46 11.98
CA GLU A 222 21.91 1.00 12.04
C GLU A 222 21.31 1.69 10.81
N ASN A 223 21.57 1.15 9.61
CA ASN A 223 20.99 1.66 8.37
C ASN A 223 19.47 1.43 8.34
N LEU A 224 18.99 0.27 8.76
CA LEU A 224 17.55 -0.02 8.88
C LEU A 224 16.86 0.97 9.83
N LYS A 225 17.46 1.27 10.99
CA LYS A 225 16.90 2.26 11.93
C LYS A 225 16.75 3.64 11.28
N SER A 226 17.74 4.08 10.52
CA SER A 226 17.71 5.36 9.81
C SER A 226 16.67 5.36 8.67
N ALA A 227 16.62 4.26 7.92
CA ALA A 227 15.68 4.06 6.82
C ALA A 227 14.24 3.98 7.28
N LYS A 228 14.00 3.36 8.43
CA LYS A 228 12.69 3.26 9.05
C LYS A 228 12.09 4.64 9.26
N VAL A 229 12.84 5.59 9.83
CA VAL A 229 12.36 6.97 10.02
C VAL A 229 11.99 7.64 8.69
N PHE A 230 12.80 7.42 7.66
CA PHE A 230 12.53 7.95 6.32
C PHE A 230 11.26 7.35 5.72
N PHE A 231 11.10 6.03 5.75
CA PHE A 231 9.93 5.35 5.21
C PHE A 231 8.67 5.58 6.05
N GLN A 232 8.77 5.69 7.38
CA GLN A 232 7.66 6.11 8.24
C GLN A 232 7.09 7.45 7.77
N LYS A 233 7.94 8.41 7.43
CA LYS A 233 7.51 9.70 6.90
C LYS A 233 6.95 9.60 5.48
N ASN A 234 7.51 8.75 4.62
CA ASN A 234 7.10 8.69 3.22
C ASN A 234 5.82 7.87 2.98
N ILE A 235 5.61 6.83 3.78
CA ILE A 235 4.50 5.87 3.67
C ILE A 235 3.36 6.29 4.58
N PHE A 236 3.64 6.53 5.86
CA PHE A 236 2.64 6.88 6.87
C PHE A 236 2.57 8.39 7.15
N GLY A 237 3.25 9.18 6.31
CA GLY A 237 3.17 10.63 6.38
C GLY A 237 1.83 11.16 5.90
N MET A 238 1.52 12.36 6.38
CA MET A 238 0.37 13.15 5.94
C MET A 238 0.89 14.38 5.20
N SER A 239 0.42 14.60 3.97
CA SER A 239 0.57 15.89 3.29
C SER A 239 -0.49 16.88 3.77
N GLU A 240 -0.32 18.16 3.46
CA GLU A 240 -1.39 19.14 3.70
C GLU A 240 -2.63 18.76 2.85
N GLY A 241 -3.71 18.40 3.53
CA GLY A 241 -5.02 18.19 2.91
C GLY A 241 -5.80 19.52 2.76
N PRO A 242 -6.75 19.61 1.81
CA PRO A 242 -7.52 20.83 1.57
C PRO A 242 -8.71 20.98 2.51
N LEU A 243 -8.98 19.98 3.35
CA LEU A 243 -10.05 20.04 4.33
C LEU A 243 -9.66 21.01 5.45
N ASN A 244 -10.54 21.97 5.71
CA ASN A 244 -10.44 22.87 6.85
C ASN A 244 -10.84 22.13 8.14
N ILE A 245 -9.96 21.23 8.58
CA ILE A 245 -10.11 20.51 9.85
C ILE A 245 -9.72 21.47 10.98
N GLU A 246 -10.65 21.66 11.91
CA GLU A 246 -10.36 22.38 13.16
C GLU A 246 -10.15 21.36 14.27
N CYS A 247 -9.17 21.59 15.14
CA CYS A 247 -9.01 20.79 16.33
C CYS A 247 -8.80 21.64 17.57
N GLN A 248 -9.44 21.25 18.66
CA GLN A 248 -9.29 21.86 19.98
C GLN A 248 -9.01 20.78 21.03
N LYS A 249 -8.15 21.10 22.00
CA LYS A 249 -7.87 20.21 23.12
C LYS A 249 -8.61 20.69 24.37
N ASN A 250 -9.61 19.92 24.79
CA ASN A 250 -10.32 20.09 26.06
C ASN A 250 -9.96 18.91 26.98
N GLU A 251 -10.95 18.19 27.52
CA GLU A 251 -10.73 16.88 28.15
C GLU A 251 -10.31 15.81 27.13
N LYS A 252 -10.84 15.92 25.91
CA LYS A 252 -10.51 15.11 24.73
C LYS A 252 -10.04 16.02 23.59
N TYR A 253 -9.44 15.42 22.56
CA TYR A 253 -9.19 16.09 21.29
C TYR A 253 -10.49 16.15 20.50
N GLU A 254 -11.04 17.35 20.36
CA GLU A 254 -12.24 17.60 19.60
C GLU A 254 -11.84 17.98 18.16
N ILE A 255 -12.14 17.09 17.21
CA ILE A 255 -11.81 17.27 15.79
C ILE A 255 -13.09 17.57 15.04
N THR A 256 -13.18 18.77 14.47
CA THR A 256 -14.31 19.22 13.65
C THR A 256 -14.02 18.98 12.18
N ILE A 257 -14.85 18.13 11.57
CA ILE A 257 -14.73 17.71 10.18
C ILE A 257 -15.83 18.39 9.34
N PRO A 258 -15.47 19.14 8.29
CA PRO A 258 -16.45 19.72 7.39
C PRO A 258 -17.04 18.63 6.47
N ILE A 259 -18.37 18.54 6.42
CA ILE A 259 -19.13 17.60 5.59
C ILE A 259 -20.01 18.37 4.62
N TYR A 260 -20.05 17.94 3.36
CA TYR A 260 -20.97 18.51 2.38
C TYR A 260 -22.40 18.05 2.65
N SER A 261 -23.33 19.00 2.72
CA SER A 261 -24.73 18.72 3.09
C SER A 261 -25.51 18.17 1.89
N ASP A 262 -25.43 16.86 1.66
CA ASP A 262 -26.21 16.13 0.65
C ASP A 262 -26.85 14.83 1.20
N GLN A 263 -27.43 14.02 0.31
CA GLN A 263 -28.04 12.73 0.69
C GLN A 263 -27.02 11.68 1.17
N ALA A 264 -25.74 11.82 0.80
CA ALA A 264 -24.67 10.89 1.16
C ALA A 264 -23.96 11.29 2.48
N SER A 265 -24.18 12.50 2.98
CA SER A 265 -23.59 13.03 4.22
C SER A 265 -23.70 12.07 5.42
N ALA A 266 -24.87 11.45 5.62
CA ALA A 266 -25.08 10.50 6.71
C ALA A 266 -24.20 9.25 6.59
N GLU A 267 -23.95 8.79 5.36
CA GLU A 267 -23.08 7.65 5.10
C GLU A 267 -21.61 8.00 5.38
N VAL A 268 -21.17 9.18 4.94
CA VAL A 268 -19.81 9.68 5.21
C VAL A 268 -19.57 9.80 6.71
N ILE A 269 -20.50 10.43 7.44
CA ILE A 269 -20.44 10.58 8.90
C ILE A 269 -20.32 9.20 9.55
N ASN A 270 -21.17 8.24 9.16
CA ASN A 270 -21.14 6.90 9.72
C ASN A 270 -19.78 6.20 9.48
N ALA A 271 -19.23 6.27 8.28
CA ALA A 271 -17.95 5.66 7.94
C ALA A 271 -16.79 6.27 8.76
N ILE A 272 -16.73 7.60 8.85
CA ILE A 272 -15.71 8.31 9.62
C ILE A 272 -15.84 7.99 11.11
N SER A 273 -17.04 8.11 11.69
CA SER A 273 -17.29 7.81 13.10
C SER A 273 -16.97 6.36 13.47
N GLN A 274 -17.14 5.42 12.53
CA GLN A 274 -16.88 4.01 12.81
C GLN A 274 -15.38 3.69 12.89
N TYR A 275 -14.57 4.25 11.98
CA TYR A 275 -13.18 3.83 11.78
C TYR A 275 -12.13 4.83 12.29
N TRP A 276 -12.45 6.12 12.36
CA TRP A 276 -11.52 7.19 12.77
C TRP A 276 -11.75 7.66 14.20
N LYS A 277 -12.14 6.74 15.10
CA LYS A 277 -12.40 7.02 16.51
C LYS A 277 -11.33 6.44 17.43
N ARG A 278 -11.09 7.11 18.55
CA ARG A 278 -10.29 6.64 19.69
C ARG A 278 -10.86 7.26 20.97
N ASP A 279 -10.62 6.64 22.12
CA ASP A 279 -11.28 7.04 23.38
C ASP A 279 -10.99 8.50 23.79
N ASP A 280 -9.85 9.05 23.42
CA ASP A 280 -9.40 10.43 23.65
C ASP A 280 -9.76 11.41 22.52
N ILE A 281 -10.49 10.96 21.48
CA ILE A 281 -10.91 11.78 20.34
C ILE A 281 -12.43 11.88 20.30
N GLU A 282 -12.95 13.10 20.17
CA GLU A 282 -14.34 13.39 19.87
C GLU A 282 -14.45 13.99 18.46
N LEU A 283 -15.23 13.34 17.60
CA LEU A 283 -15.46 13.82 16.23
C LEU A 283 -16.74 14.66 16.18
N LYS A 284 -16.63 15.89 15.67
CA LYS A 284 -17.77 16.76 15.37
C LYS A 284 -17.87 16.99 13.86
N PHE A 285 -19.09 17.11 13.37
CA PHE A 285 -19.36 17.31 11.95
C PHE A 285 -20.09 18.63 11.74
N VAL A 286 -19.58 19.45 10.82
CA VAL A 286 -20.18 20.75 10.47
C VAL A 286 -20.48 20.80 8.98
N ASN A 287 -21.64 21.34 8.62
CA ASN A 287 -22.01 21.50 7.22
C ASN A 287 -21.13 22.57 6.56
N SER A 288 -20.50 22.22 5.44
CA SER A 288 -19.65 23.13 4.66
C SER A 288 -19.77 22.84 3.17
N VAL A 289 -19.74 23.88 2.34
CA VAL A 289 -19.70 23.72 0.88
C VAL A 289 -18.40 23.12 0.38
N ASP A 290 -17.33 23.24 1.17
CA ASP A 290 -16.00 22.68 0.91
C ASP A 290 -15.74 21.41 1.75
N GLY A 291 -16.79 20.82 2.32
CA GLY A 291 -16.70 19.60 3.12
C GLY A 291 -16.52 18.33 2.28
N VAL A 292 -16.20 17.25 2.97
CA VAL A 292 -16.10 15.91 2.36
C VAL A 292 -17.43 15.52 1.75
N ARG A 293 -17.40 14.99 0.52
CA ARG A 293 -18.59 14.50 -0.18
C ARG A 293 -18.33 13.21 -0.92
N VAL A 294 -19.40 12.45 -1.18
CA VAL A 294 -19.34 11.22 -1.98
C VAL A 294 -20.08 11.42 -3.29
N VAL A 295 -19.43 11.10 -4.40
CA VAL A 295 -20.01 11.07 -5.74
C VAL A 295 -19.95 9.64 -6.25
N ASN A 296 -21.11 9.03 -6.48
CA ASN A 296 -21.15 7.68 -7.01
C ASN A 296 -20.73 7.67 -8.49
N ILE A 297 -19.86 6.74 -8.86
CA ILE A 297 -19.43 6.48 -10.24
C ILE A 297 -19.88 5.09 -10.68
N SER A 298 -20.12 4.92 -11.99
CA SER A 298 -20.61 3.66 -12.56
C SER A 298 -19.48 2.68 -12.94
N SER A 299 -18.24 3.15 -13.01
CA SER A 299 -17.09 2.37 -13.48
C SER A 299 -15.79 2.86 -12.88
N GLY A 300 -14.81 1.97 -12.76
CA GLY A 300 -13.47 2.25 -12.22
C GLY A 300 -13.40 2.08 -10.69
N PRO A 301 -12.19 2.10 -10.11
CA PRO A 301 -12.02 1.99 -8.66
C PRO A 301 -12.54 3.23 -7.94
N SER A 302 -12.95 3.04 -6.70
CA SER A 302 -13.17 4.16 -5.78
C SER A 302 -11.86 4.92 -5.57
N ARG A 303 -11.94 6.24 -5.45
CA ARG A 303 -10.75 7.10 -5.37
C ARG A 303 -11.05 8.49 -4.84
N VAL A 304 -10.02 9.13 -4.32
CA VAL A 304 -9.94 10.58 -4.16
C VAL A 304 -9.07 11.17 -5.27
N ALA A 305 -9.56 12.20 -5.98
CA ALA A 305 -8.80 12.83 -7.04
C ALA A 305 -7.77 13.83 -6.47
N ILE A 306 -6.55 13.83 -7.00
CA ILE A 306 -5.44 14.71 -6.54
C ILE A 306 -5.84 16.21 -6.54
N ASN A 307 -6.67 16.62 -7.50
CA ASN A 307 -7.10 18.02 -7.64
C ASN A 307 -8.38 18.36 -6.86
N GLU A 308 -9.04 17.36 -6.26
CA GLU A 308 -10.32 17.51 -5.56
C GLU A 308 -10.33 16.58 -4.34
N LEU A 309 -9.38 16.78 -3.42
CA LEU A 309 -9.19 15.81 -2.33
C LEU A 309 -10.40 15.72 -1.37
N GLN A 310 -11.35 16.66 -1.43
CA GLN A 310 -12.61 16.63 -0.69
C GLN A 310 -13.70 15.74 -1.32
N THR A 311 -13.52 15.29 -2.56
CA THR A 311 -14.52 14.45 -3.27
C THR A 311 -14.06 13.00 -3.32
N ILE A 312 -14.82 12.13 -2.66
CA ILE A 312 -14.68 10.67 -2.74
C ILE A 312 -15.54 10.20 -3.91
N TYR A 313 -14.88 9.73 -4.98
CA TYR A 313 -15.55 9.08 -6.10
C TYR A 313 -15.74 7.60 -5.75
N LEU A 314 -16.97 7.19 -5.46
CA LEU A 314 -17.27 5.86 -4.93
C LEU A 314 -17.92 4.98 -5.98
N ASN A 315 -17.34 3.81 -6.26
CA ASN A 315 -17.92 2.88 -7.21
C ASN A 315 -19.28 2.36 -6.68
N SER A 316 -20.32 2.49 -7.51
CA SER A 316 -21.71 2.12 -7.17
C SER A 316 -21.90 0.62 -6.90
N ASN A 317 -20.98 -0.23 -7.35
CA ASN A 317 -21.01 -1.67 -7.12
C ASN A 317 -20.51 -2.05 -5.72
N VAL A 318 -19.84 -1.13 -5.02
CA VAL A 318 -19.38 -1.35 -3.63
C VAL A 318 -20.56 -1.11 -2.69
N VAL A 319 -20.94 -2.15 -1.93
CA VAL A 319 -22.16 -2.15 -1.10
C VAL A 319 -21.87 -2.62 0.33
N GLY A 320 -22.82 -2.36 1.23
CA GLY A 320 -22.78 -2.87 2.60
C GLY A 320 -21.53 -2.42 3.38
N MET A 321 -20.91 -3.35 4.12
CA MET A 321 -19.74 -3.06 4.95
C MET A 321 -18.50 -2.64 4.16
N GLU A 322 -18.34 -3.15 2.94
CA GLU A 322 -17.24 -2.78 2.06
C GLU A 322 -17.33 -1.30 1.70
N ARG A 323 -18.55 -0.81 1.42
CA ARG A 323 -18.81 0.60 1.12
C ARG A 323 -18.37 1.52 2.25
N VAL A 324 -18.70 1.17 3.50
CA VAL A 324 -18.30 1.93 4.69
C VAL A 324 -16.78 1.94 4.86
N LYS A 325 -16.12 0.78 4.69
CA LYS A 325 -14.66 0.68 4.73
C LYS A 325 -13.99 1.53 3.65
N THR A 326 -14.49 1.45 2.42
CA THR A 326 -13.98 2.24 1.29
C THR A 326 -14.11 3.72 1.58
N ILE A 327 -15.26 4.22 2.05
CA ILE A 327 -15.41 5.64 2.40
C ILE A 327 -14.41 6.05 3.49
N ALA A 328 -14.23 5.22 4.53
CA ALA A 328 -13.28 5.52 5.59
C ALA A 328 -11.81 5.54 5.12
N HIS A 329 -11.44 4.63 4.21
CA HIS A 329 -10.12 4.59 3.57
C HIS A 329 -9.89 5.83 2.70
N GLU A 330 -10.83 6.13 1.80
CA GLU A 330 -10.75 7.30 0.91
C GLU A 330 -10.73 8.62 1.70
N PHE A 331 -11.46 8.71 2.81
CA PHE A 331 -11.37 9.85 3.71
C PHE A 331 -9.95 10.07 4.26
N GLY A 332 -9.18 8.99 4.49
CA GLY A 332 -7.77 9.11 4.84
C GLY A 332 -6.96 9.84 3.77
N HIS A 333 -7.24 9.60 2.49
CA HIS A 333 -6.63 10.35 1.39
C HIS A 333 -7.09 11.81 1.35
N SER A 334 -8.36 12.07 1.68
CA SER A 334 -8.86 13.45 1.84
C SER A 334 -8.15 14.23 2.94
N LEU A 335 -7.68 13.54 3.99
CA LEU A 335 -6.84 14.11 5.05
C LEU A 335 -5.38 14.30 4.64
N GLY A 336 -4.96 13.75 3.49
CA GLY A 336 -3.60 13.83 2.98
C GLY A 336 -2.72 12.61 3.32
N PHE A 337 -3.29 11.52 3.83
CA PHE A 337 -2.54 10.26 3.93
C PHE A 337 -2.39 9.60 2.58
N LYS A 338 -1.25 8.96 2.36
CA LYS A 338 -1.01 8.13 1.19
C LYS A 338 -1.51 6.71 1.43
N ASP A 339 -1.71 5.99 0.35
CA ASP A 339 -1.74 4.54 0.39
C ASP A 339 -0.47 4.00 1.04
N CYS A 340 -0.64 3.01 1.91
CA CYS A 340 0.47 2.33 2.58
C CYS A 340 0.73 0.93 2.03
N TYR A 341 0.38 0.72 0.75
CA TYR A 341 0.91 -0.40 -0.01
C TYR A 341 2.15 0.02 -0.81
N VAL A 342 2.96 -0.96 -1.21
CA VAL A 342 4.17 -0.76 -2.01
C VAL A 342 4.04 -1.56 -3.29
N GLU A 343 4.28 -0.89 -4.42
CA GLU A 343 4.28 -1.50 -5.75
C GLU A 343 5.61 -1.21 -6.44
N TYR A 344 6.23 -2.25 -7.01
CA TYR A 344 7.35 -2.08 -7.91
C TYR A 344 7.41 -3.20 -8.95
N TYR A 345 8.16 -2.95 -10.01
CA TYR A 345 8.42 -3.93 -11.06
C TYR A 345 9.82 -4.52 -10.87
N ASP A 346 9.89 -5.83 -10.61
CA ASP A 346 11.15 -6.56 -10.66
C ASP A 346 11.47 -6.92 -12.11
N SER A 347 12.36 -6.13 -12.73
CA SER A 347 12.84 -6.39 -14.10
C SER A 347 13.51 -7.76 -14.28
N ARG A 348 14.11 -8.34 -13.23
CA ARG A 348 14.83 -9.62 -13.34
C ARG A 348 13.86 -10.79 -13.51
N SER A 349 12.78 -10.80 -12.73
CA SER A 349 11.73 -11.82 -12.84
C SER A 349 10.59 -11.42 -13.78
N GLN A 350 10.54 -10.16 -14.20
CA GLN A 350 9.46 -9.54 -14.97
C GLN A 350 8.12 -9.56 -14.24
N GLU A 351 8.15 -9.36 -12.92
CA GLU A 351 6.98 -9.44 -12.05
C GLU A 351 6.63 -8.10 -11.43
N LEU A 352 5.33 -7.84 -11.26
CA LEU A 352 4.84 -6.76 -10.43
C LEU A 352 4.70 -7.28 -9.00
N ILE A 353 5.39 -6.65 -8.06
CA ILE A 353 5.40 -7.04 -6.67
C ILE A 353 4.60 -6.02 -5.86
N TYR A 354 3.63 -6.52 -5.09
CA TYR A 354 2.71 -5.71 -4.28
C TYR A 354 2.76 -6.14 -2.81
N TYR A 355 3.01 -5.18 -1.92
CA TYR A 355 2.98 -5.37 -0.47
C TYR A 355 1.89 -4.52 0.18
N GLU A 356 1.07 -5.11 1.04
CA GLU A 356 0.24 -4.38 1.99
C GLU A 356 0.95 -4.35 3.33
N LEU A 357 1.35 -3.17 3.79
CA LEU A 357 2.05 -3.05 5.06
C LEU A 357 1.05 -3.23 6.22
N GLU A 358 1.47 -3.88 7.31
CA GLU A 358 0.63 -4.10 8.50
C GLU A 358 -0.75 -4.75 8.19
N ARG A 359 -0.79 -5.62 7.18
CA ARG A 359 -1.99 -6.39 6.81
C ARG A 359 -2.51 -7.22 7.99
N ASP A 360 -1.62 -7.84 8.75
CA ASP A 360 -1.92 -8.65 9.94
C ASP A 360 -2.51 -7.82 11.08
N GLU A 361 -2.14 -6.55 11.18
CA GLU A 361 -2.73 -5.61 12.14
C GLU A 361 -4.08 -5.06 11.66
N GLY A 362 -4.49 -5.38 10.44
CA GLY A 362 -5.73 -4.92 9.85
C GLY A 362 -5.75 -3.42 9.59
N ASN A 363 -4.64 -2.86 9.11
CA ASN A 363 -4.55 -1.47 8.71
C ASN A 363 -5.43 -1.18 7.48
N LEU A 364 -6.56 -0.49 7.71
CA LEU A 364 -7.53 -0.13 6.67
C LEU A 364 -6.97 0.86 5.63
N MET A 365 -5.93 1.61 5.95
CA MET A 365 -5.25 2.46 4.97
C MET A 365 -4.39 1.66 3.98
N CYS A 366 -4.09 0.39 4.26
CA CYS A 366 -3.27 -0.45 3.37
C CYS A 366 -4.10 -1.53 2.65
N SER A 367 -5.24 -1.94 3.21
CA SER A 367 -6.04 -3.04 2.69
C SER A 367 -7.53 -2.87 2.97
N LEU A 368 -8.37 -2.88 1.93
CA LEU A 368 -9.83 -2.92 2.12
C LEU A 368 -10.33 -4.33 2.49
N GLU A 369 -9.64 -5.37 2.01
CA GLU A 369 -10.00 -6.77 2.25
C GLU A 369 -9.75 -7.15 3.71
N TYR A 370 -8.52 -6.96 4.19
CA TYR A 370 -8.09 -7.37 5.53
C TYR A 370 -8.17 -6.25 6.58
N GLY A 371 -8.25 -4.99 6.13
CA GLY A 371 -8.32 -3.85 7.02
C GLY A 371 -9.62 -3.79 7.81
N HIS A 372 -9.51 -3.61 9.12
CA HIS A 372 -10.66 -3.53 10.03
C HIS A 372 -10.56 -2.37 11.03
N LYS A 373 -9.47 -1.60 11.01
CA LYS A 373 -9.28 -0.40 11.82
C LYS A 373 -8.32 0.58 11.16
N ILE A 374 -8.41 1.85 11.56
CA ILE A 374 -7.36 2.83 11.30
C ILE A 374 -6.37 2.76 12.46
N PRO A 375 -5.07 2.46 12.24
CA PRO A 375 -4.10 2.42 13.32
C PRO A 375 -3.91 3.76 14.02
N ASP A 376 -3.63 3.72 15.33
CA ASP A 376 -3.52 4.92 16.18
C ASP A 376 -2.51 5.94 15.67
N LYS A 377 -1.43 5.50 15.02
CA LYS A 377 -0.42 6.37 14.42
C LYS A 377 -0.99 7.36 13.40
N TYR A 378 -2.07 7.02 12.69
CA TYR A 378 -2.73 7.96 11.77
C TYR A 378 -3.49 9.03 12.57
N LEU A 379 -4.18 8.64 13.64
CA LEU A 379 -4.89 9.57 14.52
C LEU A 379 -3.93 10.52 15.24
N ASP A 380 -2.79 10.00 15.71
CA ASP A 380 -1.72 10.82 16.30
C ASP A 380 -1.18 11.85 15.31
N LYS A 381 -1.10 11.49 14.01
CA LYS A 381 -0.69 12.42 12.96
C LYS A 381 -1.71 13.53 12.74
N ILE A 382 -3.00 13.20 12.69
CA ILE A 382 -4.08 14.21 12.62
C ILE A 382 -3.97 15.15 13.81
N ILE A 383 -3.86 14.63 15.04
CA ILE A 383 -3.75 15.45 16.24
C ILE A 383 -2.54 16.38 16.16
N SER A 384 -1.37 15.83 15.81
CA SER A 384 -0.13 16.62 15.74
C SER A 384 -0.15 17.71 14.67
N GLN A 385 -0.96 17.56 13.63
CA GLN A 385 -1.08 18.52 12.53
C GLN A 385 -2.12 19.61 12.82
N TYR A 386 -3.24 19.26 13.43
CA TYR A 386 -4.39 20.17 13.53
C TYR A 386 -4.63 20.73 14.93
N CYS A 387 -4.13 20.08 16.00
CA CYS A 387 -4.41 20.45 17.39
C CYS A 387 -3.24 21.24 18.03
N HIS A 388 -2.90 22.39 17.44
CA HIS A 388 -1.81 23.26 17.91
C HIS A 388 -2.16 24.16 19.10
#